data_AF-A0A3M0SPC4-F1
#
_entry.id   AF-A0A3M0SPC4-F1
#
_cell.length_a   1.000
_cell.length_b   1.000
_cell.length_c   1.000
_cell.angle_alpha   90.00
_cell.angle_beta   90.00
_cell.angle_gamma   90.00
#
_symmetry.space_group_name_H-M   'P 1'
#
loop_
_entity.id
_entity.type
_entity.pdbx_description
1 polymer ?
#
loop_
_entity_poly.entity_id
_entity_poly.type
_entity_poly.pdbx_seq_one_letter_code
_entity_poly.pdbx_strand_id
1 'polypeptide(L)'
;MNKDRFMKEVEVFLNNNKNLNKEDFETLFKFATDTKGDNTKVVFCNELIKKMFGAAYQEPLVPWNFFDTEIGKAIIKIKYGQSSDVFFVREIAETVGKSRQYINQEIQLGNLRAYKRCGNSVVYRGDLENYLKKRGIDEKVLYKETDEKMIIPSKEREEKYGE
;
A
#
# COMPACT_ATOMS: atom_id res chain seq x y z
N MET A 1 7.05 -6.75 5.51
CA MET A 1 7.51 -5.37 5.23
C MET A 1 9.03 -5.35 5.38
N ASN A 2 9.76 -4.84 4.38
CA ASN A 2 11.23 -4.80 4.38
C ASN A 2 11.70 -3.46 4.98
N LYS A 3 12.54 -3.50 6.02
CA LYS A 3 13.00 -2.30 6.75
C LYS A 3 13.85 -1.37 5.88
N ASP A 4 14.75 -1.92 5.09
CA ASP A 4 15.70 -1.12 4.30
C ASP A 4 14.96 -0.37 3.18
N ARG A 5 13.99 -1.03 2.54
CA ARG A 5 13.12 -0.40 1.54
C ARG A 5 12.27 0.72 2.16
N PHE A 6 11.66 0.45 3.31
CA PHE A 6 10.86 1.44 4.04
C PHE A 6 11.70 2.67 4.41
N MET A 7 12.89 2.48 4.99
CA MET A 7 13.75 3.60 5.41
C MET A 7 14.28 4.41 4.22
N LYS A 8 14.52 3.76 3.06
CA LYS A 8 14.89 4.47 1.82
C LYS A 8 13.79 5.40 1.34
N GLU A 9 12.52 4.99 1.42
CA GLU A 9 11.38 5.87 1.10
C GLU A 9 11.22 7.01 2.11
N VAL A 10 11.46 6.72 3.40
CA VAL A 10 11.42 7.72 4.48
C VAL A 10 12.44 8.83 4.24
N GLU A 11 13.67 8.51 3.86
CA GLU A 11 14.70 9.52 3.55
C GLU A 11 14.26 10.48 2.44
N VAL A 12 13.56 9.97 1.41
CA VAL A 12 13.02 10.80 0.33
C VAL A 12 11.90 11.73 0.84
N PHE A 13 11.04 11.24 1.74
CA PHE A 13 9.98 12.05 2.35
C PHE A 13 10.53 13.15 3.28
N LEU A 14 11.51 12.81 4.11
CA LEU A 14 12.15 13.75 5.05
C LEU A 14 12.89 14.88 4.31
N ASN A 15 13.56 14.56 3.19
CA ASN A 15 14.25 15.56 2.38
C ASN A 15 13.29 16.59 1.74
N ASN A 16 12.01 16.23 1.56
CA ASN A 16 11.01 17.07 0.91
C ASN A 16 10.08 17.80 1.91
N ASN A 17 10.10 17.45 3.19
CA ASN A 17 9.22 18.03 4.21
C ASN A 17 9.93 18.24 5.56
N LYS A 18 10.20 19.50 5.90
CA LYS A 18 10.89 19.89 7.14
C LYS A 18 10.09 19.63 8.43
N ASN A 19 8.78 19.39 8.32
CA ASN A 19 7.89 19.14 9.46
C ASN A 19 7.79 17.65 9.84
N LEU A 20 8.51 16.79 9.12
CA LEU A 20 8.51 15.35 9.34
C LEU A 20 9.77 14.94 10.08
N ASN A 21 9.61 14.09 11.11
CA ASN A 21 10.72 13.54 11.87
C ASN A 21 10.89 12.06 11.58
N LYS A 22 12.14 11.61 11.48
CA LYS A 22 12.50 10.21 11.26
C LYS A 22 11.90 9.28 12.32
N GLU A 23 11.85 9.74 13.57
CA GLU A 23 11.30 9.01 14.72
C GLU A 23 9.82 8.61 14.54
N ASP A 24 9.01 9.46 13.87
CA ASP A 24 7.63 9.13 13.55
C ASP A 24 7.56 7.92 12.59
N PHE A 25 8.44 7.87 11.59
CA PHE A 25 8.47 6.75 10.65
C PHE A 25 9.05 5.47 11.25
N GLU A 26 10.02 5.58 12.16
CA GLU A 26 10.50 4.42 12.92
C GLU A 26 9.40 3.86 13.84
N THR A 27 8.56 4.73 14.41
CA THR A 27 7.38 4.34 15.19
C THR A 27 6.32 3.68 14.29
N LEU A 28 6.08 4.25 13.10
CA LEU A 28 5.20 3.66 12.09
C LEU A 28 5.66 2.24 11.71
N PHE A 29 6.96 2.05 11.46
CA PHE A 29 7.54 0.76 11.14
C PHE A 29 7.27 -0.26 12.26
N LYS A 30 7.58 0.11 13.51
CA LYS A 30 7.33 -0.75 14.69
C LYS A 30 5.85 -1.14 14.79
N PHE A 31 4.95 -0.18 14.65
CA PHE A 31 3.50 -0.42 14.71
C PHE A 31 3.00 -1.33 13.59
N ALA A 32 3.54 -1.21 12.38
CA ALA A 32 3.18 -2.05 11.26
C ALA A 32 3.74 -3.49 11.37
N THR A 33 4.83 -3.68 12.12
CA THR A 33 5.39 -5.01 12.40
C THR A 33 4.77 -5.71 13.59
N ASP A 34 4.16 -4.95 14.50
CA ASP A 34 3.50 -5.47 15.69
C ASP A 34 2.09 -6.01 15.35
N THR A 35 1.77 -7.22 15.85
CA THR A 35 0.54 -7.96 15.51
C THR A 35 -0.67 -7.55 16.35
N LYS A 36 -0.49 -6.75 17.40
CA LYS A 36 -1.59 -6.29 18.25
C LYS A 36 -2.16 -4.96 17.73
N GLY A 37 -3.36 -4.96 17.18
CA GLY A 37 -4.08 -3.74 16.85
C GLY A 37 -4.54 -2.99 18.10
N ASP A 38 -4.34 -1.67 18.15
CA ASP A 38 -4.84 -0.80 19.22
C ASP A 38 -5.24 0.57 18.63
N ASN A 39 -6.29 1.19 19.18
CA ASN A 39 -6.80 2.51 18.81
C ASN A 39 -5.70 3.59 18.86
N THR A 40 -4.75 3.47 19.78
CA THR A 40 -3.59 4.37 19.90
C THR A 40 -2.77 4.43 18.60
N LYS A 41 -2.65 3.30 17.89
CA LYS A 41 -1.90 3.21 16.63
C LYS A 41 -2.64 3.87 15.46
N VAL A 42 -3.97 3.80 15.47
CA VAL A 42 -4.84 4.46 14.47
C VAL A 42 -4.78 5.98 14.62
N VAL A 43 -4.83 6.48 15.86
CA VAL A 43 -4.68 7.91 16.18
C VAL A 43 -3.32 8.42 15.71
N PHE A 44 -2.25 7.68 15.99
CA PHE A 44 -0.90 8.01 15.51
C PHE A 44 -0.85 8.17 13.98
N CYS A 45 -1.44 7.23 13.23
CA CYS A 45 -1.46 7.30 11.77
C CYS A 45 -2.24 8.51 11.24
N ASN A 46 -3.34 8.91 11.90
CA ASN A 46 -4.08 10.11 11.52
C ASN A 46 -3.23 11.36 11.70
N GLU A 47 -2.51 11.47 12.81
CA GLU A 47 -1.61 12.59 13.06
C GLU A 47 -0.44 12.60 12.08
N LEU A 48 0.13 11.44 11.74
CA LEU A 48 1.19 11.35 10.73
C LEU A 48 0.71 11.77 9.34
N ILE A 49 -0.49 11.34 8.92
CA ILE A 49 -1.09 11.80 7.64
C ILE A 49 -1.28 13.32 7.65
N LYS A 50 -1.78 13.90 8.75
CA LYS A 50 -1.93 15.35 8.87
C LYS A 50 -0.59 16.07 8.76
N LYS A 51 0.48 15.56 9.40
CA LYS A 51 1.83 16.13 9.28
C LYS A 51 2.38 16.05 7.84
N MET A 52 2.04 14.99 7.10
CA MET A 52 2.52 14.77 5.73
C MET A 52 1.74 15.54 4.66
N PHE A 53 0.43 15.69 4.82
CA PHE A 53 -0.47 16.13 3.75
C PHE A 53 -1.44 17.26 4.16
N GLY A 54 -1.48 17.61 5.44
CA GLY A 54 -2.42 18.60 5.98
C GLY A 54 -1.78 19.96 6.23
N ALA A 55 -2.53 21.03 5.94
CA ALA A 55 -2.45 22.25 6.74
C ALA A 55 -3.24 22.05 8.04
N ALA A 56 -2.90 22.78 9.11
CA ALA A 56 -3.39 22.55 10.48
C ALA A 56 -4.93 22.49 10.69
N TYR A 57 -5.75 22.80 9.68
CA TYR A 57 -7.21 22.93 9.78
C TYR A 57 -8.04 22.31 8.65
N GLN A 58 -7.45 21.50 7.75
CA GLN A 58 -8.19 20.82 6.67
C GLN A 58 -8.02 19.31 6.71
N GLU A 59 -9.05 18.57 6.25
CA GLU A 59 -8.89 17.15 5.98
C GLU A 59 -7.81 16.97 4.92
N PRO A 60 -6.73 16.21 5.21
CA PRO A 60 -5.61 16.07 4.30
C PRO A 60 -6.03 15.31 3.04
N LEU A 61 -5.88 15.95 1.87
CA LEU A 61 -6.04 15.29 0.58
C LEU A 61 -4.81 14.41 0.32
N VAL A 62 -4.95 13.11 0.58
CA VAL A 62 -3.87 12.13 0.36
C VAL A 62 -3.93 11.62 -1.09
N PRO A 63 -2.88 11.82 -1.90
CA PRO A 63 -2.80 11.26 -3.25
C PRO A 63 -2.93 9.75 -3.24
N TRP A 64 -3.69 9.17 -4.17
CA TRP A 64 -3.98 7.73 -4.13
C TRP A 64 -2.74 6.84 -4.32
N ASN A 65 -1.78 7.30 -5.12
CA ASN A 65 -0.47 6.65 -5.32
C ASN A 65 0.40 6.61 -4.05
N PHE A 66 0.12 7.45 -3.03
CA PHE A 66 0.82 7.35 -1.74
C PHE A 66 0.59 5.98 -1.10
N PHE A 67 -0.60 5.39 -1.28
CA PHE A 67 -0.93 4.10 -0.71
C PHE A 67 -0.19 2.92 -1.35
N ASP A 68 0.46 3.14 -2.49
CA ASP A 68 1.33 2.15 -3.14
C ASP A 68 2.75 2.11 -2.53
N THR A 69 3.14 3.15 -1.76
CA THR A 69 4.41 3.22 -1.03
C THR A 69 4.44 2.31 0.19
N GLU A 70 5.62 1.91 0.67
CA GLU A 70 5.76 1.14 1.91
C GLU A 70 5.20 1.91 3.12
N ILE A 71 5.35 3.24 3.14
CA ILE A 71 4.78 4.11 4.18
C ILE A 71 3.25 4.08 4.14
N GLY A 72 2.65 4.24 2.95
CA GLY A 72 1.20 4.20 2.76
C GLY A 72 0.60 2.83 3.11
N LYS A 73 1.27 1.75 2.70
CA LYS A 73 0.93 0.37 3.06
C LYS A 73 0.97 0.15 4.57
N ALA A 74 2.00 0.66 5.25
CA ALA A 74 2.11 0.59 6.71
C ALA A 74 0.93 1.30 7.40
N ILE A 75 0.56 2.49 6.93
CA ILE A 75 -0.58 3.24 7.47
C ILE A 75 -1.90 2.52 7.24
N ILE A 76 -2.13 1.96 6.05
CA ILE A 76 -3.32 1.16 5.76
C ILE A 76 -3.40 -0.04 6.71
N LYS A 77 -2.27 -0.72 6.91
CA LYS A 77 -2.18 -1.88 7.78
C LYS A 77 -2.62 -1.55 9.20
N ILE A 78 -2.14 -0.44 9.73
CA ILE A 78 -2.42 0.00 11.09
C ILE A 78 -3.85 0.55 11.22
N LYS A 79 -4.30 1.43 10.31
CA LYS A 79 -5.61 2.09 10.42
C LYS A 79 -6.79 1.17 10.19
N TYR A 80 -6.66 0.21 9.27
CA TYR A 80 -7.79 -0.60 8.83
C TYR A 80 -7.68 -2.06 9.28
N GLY A 81 -6.59 -2.44 9.96
CA GLY A 81 -6.32 -3.82 10.35
C GLY A 81 -6.25 -4.78 9.16
N GLN A 82 -6.13 -4.24 7.94
CA GLN A 82 -6.03 -5.01 6.72
C GLN A 82 -4.57 -5.37 6.51
N SER A 83 -4.25 -6.65 6.31
CA SER A 83 -2.93 -6.97 5.77
C SER A 83 -2.77 -6.19 4.46
N SER A 84 -1.76 -5.33 4.41
CA SER A 84 -1.47 -4.35 3.34
C SER A 84 -1.07 -4.97 2.01
N ASP A 85 -1.50 -6.19 1.77
CA ASP A 85 -1.12 -7.04 0.66
C ASP A 85 -2.38 -7.25 -0.17
N VAL A 86 -2.76 -6.17 -0.85
CA VAL A 86 -3.81 -6.19 -1.87
C VAL A 86 -3.13 -6.56 -3.18
N PHE A 87 -3.63 -7.59 -3.83
CA PHE A 87 -3.13 -8.07 -5.11
C PHE A 87 -4.13 -7.75 -6.21
N PHE A 88 -3.65 -7.14 -7.29
CA PHE A 88 -4.40 -6.95 -8.50
C PHE A 88 -4.38 -8.23 -9.35
N VAL A 89 -5.42 -8.42 -10.16
CA VAL A 89 -5.56 -9.55 -11.09
C VAL A 89 -4.30 -9.78 -11.94
N ARG A 90 -3.61 -8.70 -12.32
CA ARG A 90 -2.34 -8.77 -13.06
C ARG A 90 -1.23 -9.45 -12.24
N GLU A 91 -1.02 -9.01 -11.01
CA GLU A 91 0.06 -9.51 -10.14
C GLU A 91 -0.19 -10.97 -9.77
N ILE A 92 -1.45 -11.33 -9.55
CA ILE A 92 -1.87 -12.72 -9.30
C ILE A 92 -1.58 -13.57 -10.53
N ALA A 93 -1.92 -13.09 -11.73
CA ALA A 93 -1.66 -13.80 -12.97
C ALA A 93 -0.15 -14.05 -13.19
N GLU A 94 0.69 -13.05 -12.90
CA GLU A 94 2.15 -13.14 -12.97
C GLU A 94 2.72 -14.10 -11.92
N THR A 95 2.18 -14.07 -10.70
CA THR A 95 2.56 -14.96 -9.59
C THR A 95 2.22 -16.41 -9.92
N VAL A 96 1.00 -16.66 -10.41
CA VAL A 96 0.48 -18.02 -10.66
C VAL A 96 0.93 -18.56 -12.02
N GLY A 97 1.57 -17.74 -12.86
CA GLY A 97 1.98 -18.13 -14.21
C GLY A 97 0.78 -18.42 -15.13
N LYS A 98 -0.29 -17.62 -15.00
CA LYS A 98 -1.55 -17.78 -15.76
C LYS A 98 -1.94 -16.47 -16.44
N SER A 99 -2.95 -16.53 -17.30
CA SER A 99 -3.49 -15.32 -17.94
C SER A 99 -4.39 -14.54 -16.99
N ARG A 100 -4.53 -13.24 -17.23
CA ARG A 100 -5.49 -12.40 -16.49
C ARG A 100 -6.94 -12.86 -16.67
N GLN A 101 -7.27 -13.37 -17.85
CA GLN A 101 -8.59 -13.95 -18.16
C GLN A 101 -8.88 -15.15 -17.28
N TYR A 102 -7.90 -16.03 -17.06
CA TYR A 102 -8.03 -17.17 -16.16
C TYR A 102 -8.35 -16.72 -14.72
N ILE A 103 -7.61 -15.75 -14.20
CA ILE A 103 -7.86 -15.23 -12.84
C ILE A 103 -9.23 -14.55 -12.73
N ASN A 104 -9.66 -13.79 -13.76
CA ASN A 104 -11.00 -13.21 -13.78
C ASN A 104 -12.10 -14.28 -13.82
N GLN A 105 -11.89 -15.38 -14.53
CA GLN A 105 -12.82 -16.50 -14.55
C GLN A 105 -12.91 -17.18 -13.18
N GLU A 106 -11.78 -17.35 -12.48
CA GLU A 106 -11.75 -17.89 -11.12
C GLU A 106 -12.49 -17.00 -10.12
N ILE A 107 -12.45 -15.68 -10.32
CA ILE A 107 -13.26 -14.72 -9.53
C ILE A 107 -14.74 -14.87 -9.85
N GLN A 108 -15.11 -14.95 -11.14
CA GLN A 108 -16.50 -15.11 -11.57
C GLN A 108 -17.13 -16.42 -11.07
N LEU A 109 -16.34 -17.50 -11.04
CA LEU A 109 -16.75 -18.80 -10.53
C LEU A 109 -16.80 -18.86 -8.99
N GLY A 110 -16.38 -17.79 -8.29
CA GLY A 110 -16.35 -17.73 -6.83
C GLY A 110 -15.21 -18.53 -6.19
N ASN A 111 -14.27 -19.05 -6.98
CA ASN A 111 -13.10 -19.78 -6.49
C ASN A 111 -12.11 -18.85 -5.80
N LEU A 112 -12.02 -17.60 -6.28
CA LEU A 112 -11.18 -16.54 -5.74
C LEU A 112 -12.04 -15.36 -5.31
N ARG A 113 -12.02 -15.04 -4.02
CA ARG A 113 -12.76 -13.88 -3.51
C ARG A 113 -12.04 -12.60 -3.92
N ALA A 114 -12.76 -11.71 -4.60
CA ALA A 114 -12.26 -10.39 -4.99
C ALA A 114 -13.27 -9.30 -4.64
N TYR A 115 -12.76 -8.08 -4.55
CA TYR A 115 -13.49 -6.88 -4.17
C TYR A 115 -13.40 -5.86 -5.29
N LYS A 116 -14.49 -5.15 -5.56
CA LYS A 116 -14.48 -4.05 -6.52
C LYS A 116 -13.99 -2.76 -5.86
N ARG A 117 -12.92 -2.19 -6.40
CA ARG A 117 -12.38 -0.88 -6.01
C ARG A 117 -12.09 -0.06 -7.26
N CYS A 118 -12.76 1.08 -7.41
CA CYS A 118 -12.57 2.00 -8.55
C CYS A 118 -12.63 1.30 -9.93
N GLY A 119 -13.60 0.41 -10.13
CA GLY A 119 -13.78 -0.36 -11.37
C GLY A 119 -12.90 -1.62 -11.49
N ASN A 120 -11.81 -1.70 -10.74
CA ASN A 120 -10.88 -2.83 -10.75
C ASN A 120 -11.23 -3.90 -9.71
N SER A 121 -10.87 -5.15 -10.00
CA SER A 121 -11.00 -6.27 -9.07
C SER A 121 -9.69 -6.43 -8.29
N VAL A 122 -9.78 -6.42 -6.96
CA VAL A 122 -8.65 -6.57 -6.05
C VAL A 122 -8.87 -7.76 -5.11
N VAL A 123 -7.79 -8.43 -4.72
CA VAL A 123 -7.83 -9.62 -3.86
C VAL A 123 -6.95 -9.37 -2.65
N TYR A 124 -7.44 -9.61 -1.45
CA TYR A 124 -6.62 -9.50 -0.25
C TYR A 124 -5.78 -10.77 -0.04
N ARG A 125 -4.59 -10.62 0.54
CA ARG A 125 -3.67 -11.73 0.84
C ARG A 125 -4.33 -12.97 1.41
N GLY A 126 -5.18 -12.83 2.42
CA GLY A 126 -5.82 -14.00 3.05
C GLY A 126 -6.72 -14.78 2.09
N ASP A 127 -7.41 -14.09 1.18
CA ASP A 127 -8.22 -14.74 0.14
C ASP A 127 -7.33 -15.38 -0.93
N LEU A 128 -6.20 -14.74 -1.26
CA LEU A 128 -5.23 -15.27 -2.22
C LEU A 128 -4.49 -16.50 -1.68
N GLU A 129 -3.99 -16.47 -0.45
CA GLU A 129 -3.33 -17.61 0.22
C GLU A 129 -4.28 -18.81 0.31
N ASN A 130 -5.52 -18.58 0.73
CA ASN A 130 -6.55 -19.63 0.75
C ASN A 130 -6.80 -20.22 -0.65
N TYR A 131 -6.82 -19.39 -1.68
CA TYR A 131 -6.96 -19.81 -3.06
C TYR A 131 -5.77 -20.66 -3.53
N LEU A 132 -4.53 -20.20 -3.31
CA LEU A 132 -3.31 -20.90 -3.69
C LEU A 132 -3.19 -22.25 -2.97
N LYS A 133 -3.49 -22.28 -1.68
CA LYS A 133 -3.50 -23.49 -0.86
C LYS A 133 -4.50 -24.54 -1.36
N LYS A 134 -5.73 -24.14 -1.72
CA LYS A 134 -6.73 -25.03 -2.32
C LYS A 134 -6.27 -25.63 -3.65
N ARG A 135 -5.39 -24.94 -4.38
CA ARG A 135 -4.83 -25.35 -5.66
C ARG A 135 -3.51 -26.11 -5.55
N GLY A 136 -2.97 -26.27 -4.32
CA GLY A 136 -1.68 -26.91 -4.09
C GLY A 136 -0.48 -26.10 -4.61
N ILE A 137 -0.62 -24.78 -4.71
CA ILE A 137 0.43 -23.86 -5.18
C ILE A 137 1.15 -23.30 -3.96
N ASP A 138 2.49 -23.40 -3.94
CA ASP A 138 3.33 -22.95 -2.82
C ASP A 138 3.28 -21.41 -2.67
N GLU A 139 2.98 -20.93 -1.46
CA GLU A 139 2.80 -19.50 -1.14
C GLU A 139 4.09 -18.68 -1.29
N LYS A 140 5.25 -19.34 -1.39
CA LYS A 140 6.57 -18.71 -1.61
C LYS A 140 6.64 -17.85 -2.88
N VAL A 141 5.72 -18.03 -3.84
CA VAL A 141 5.70 -17.27 -5.11
C VAL A 141 5.24 -15.82 -4.92
N LEU A 142 4.57 -15.48 -3.82
CA LEU A 142 4.13 -14.10 -3.51
C LEU A 142 5.27 -13.13 -3.18
N TYR A 143 6.52 -13.62 -3.09
CA TYR A 143 7.71 -12.83 -2.84
C TYR A 143 8.55 -12.73 -4.12
N LYS A 144 8.16 -11.85 -5.05
CA LYS A 144 9.04 -11.43 -6.16
C LYS A 144 9.30 -9.93 -6.06
N GLU A 145 10.57 -9.55 -6.01
CA GLU A 145 11.04 -8.17 -6.13
C GLU A 145 10.60 -7.62 -7.49
N THR A 146 9.73 -6.61 -7.49
CA THR A 146 9.37 -5.86 -8.69
C THR A 146 10.19 -4.58 -8.76
N ASP A 147 10.94 -4.43 -9.85
CA ASP A 147 11.64 -3.20 -10.26
C ASP A 147 10.61 -2.14 -10.72
N GLU A 148 9.84 -1.58 -9.80
CA GLU A 148 8.91 -0.49 -10.12
C GLU A 148 9.61 0.87 -10.09
N LYS A 149 9.51 1.60 -11.21
CA LYS A 149 9.98 2.99 -11.32
C LYS A 149 9.18 3.88 -10.37
N MET A 150 9.86 4.41 -9.35
CA MET A 150 9.33 5.45 -8.45
C MET A 150 8.83 6.65 -9.25
N ILE A 151 7.58 7.06 -8.99
CA ILE A 151 7.07 8.36 -9.45
C ILE A 151 7.36 9.38 -8.36
N ILE A 152 8.26 10.30 -8.67
CA ILE A 152 8.62 11.47 -7.87
C ILE A 152 7.45 12.45 -7.92
N PRO A 153 6.93 12.98 -6.78
CA PRO A 153 6.02 14.11 -6.82
C PRO A 153 6.79 15.30 -7.39
N SER A 154 6.42 15.72 -8.61
CA SER A 154 7.00 16.92 -9.23
C SER A 154 6.71 18.14 -8.35
N LYS A 155 7.77 18.88 -8.00
CA LYS A 155 7.66 20.32 -7.74
C LYS A 155 7.00 20.98 -8.97
N GLU A 156 6.13 21.95 -8.71
CA GLU A 156 5.62 22.95 -9.67
C GLU A 156 4.57 22.46 -10.70
N ARG A 157 3.29 22.70 -10.38
CA ARG A 157 2.41 23.39 -11.33
C ARG A 157 2.44 24.87 -10.96
N GLU A 158 3.44 25.59 -11.42
CA GLU A 158 3.20 26.99 -11.77
C GLU A 158 2.38 26.97 -13.06
N GLU A 159 1.06 27.16 -12.95
CA GLU A 159 0.25 27.54 -14.09
C GLU A 159 0.60 28.98 -14.47
N LYS A 160 1.56 29.13 -15.39
CA LYS A 160 1.59 30.24 -16.34
C LYS A 160 1.32 29.67 -17.72
N TYR A 161 0.19 30.03 -18.31
CA TYR A 161 0.11 30.93 -19.47
C TYR A 161 -1.34 31.07 -19.94
N GLY A 162 -1.74 32.32 -20.12
CA GLY A 162 -2.99 32.76 -20.71
C GLY A 162 -3.21 34.23 -20.36
N GLU A 163 -2.74 35.12 -21.24
CA GLU A 163 -2.90 36.58 -21.21
C GLU A 163 -4.36 37.04 -21.08
#